data_AF-A0AB38SI54-F1
#
_entry.id   AF-A0AB38SI54-F1
#
_cell.length_a   1.000
_cell.length_b   1.000
_cell.length_c   1.000
_cell.angle_alpha   90.00
_cell.angle_beta   90.00
_cell.angle_gamma   90.00
#
_symmetry.space_group_name_H-M   'P 1'
#
loop_
_entity.id
_entity.type
_entity.pdbx_description
1 polymer ?
#
loop_
_entity_poly.entity_id
_entity_poly.type
_entity_poly.pdbx_seq_one_letter_code
_entity_poly.pdbx_strand_id
1 'polypeptide(L)'
;MSNRLETLRKRFIDAKADADASKRDVRQASAAKLAELRALQDPAAQLAGLKHPALLPSDRQVLEHALADVLPRRRIRFPRAIAASLRSALRHARYHWRGLVAVTVMSIPFAAIGAFTVHNTGHAQVHFDRDLDLIWALPDGHTELRRLTTGTAVVVMGRTAAGDVRLRLWSPAEGHLEAVMLAEAYARLAIPKE
;
A
#
# COMPACT_ATOMS: atom_id res chain seq x y z
N MET A 1 -41.86 -19.62 36.11
CA MET A 1 -40.83 -19.54 35.06
C MET A 1 -40.93 -18.17 34.37
N SER A 2 -40.47 -17.10 35.02
CA SER A 2 -40.67 -15.71 34.50
C SER A 2 -39.59 -14.71 34.94
N ASN A 3 -39.15 -14.76 36.21
CA ASN A 3 -38.27 -13.72 36.78
C ASN A 3 -36.85 -13.66 36.14
N ARG A 4 -36.31 -14.81 35.73
CA ARG A 4 -34.98 -14.90 35.07
C ARG A 4 -34.99 -14.36 33.65
N LEU A 5 -36.10 -14.53 32.92
CA LEU A 5 -36.29 -13.99 31.57
C LEU A 5 -36.46 -12.47 31.58
N GLU A 6 -37.21 -11.93 32.56
CA GLU A 6 -37.34 -10.49 32.74
C GLU A 6 -36.00 -9.83 33.08
N THR A 7 -35.20 -10.47 33.93
CA THR A 7 -33.85 -9.98 34.28
C THR A 7 -32.92 -9.98 33.06
N LEU A 8 -32.94 -11.02 32.23
CA LEU A 8 -32.15 -11.09 31.00
C LEU A 8 -32.60 -10.05 29.97
N ARG A 9 -33.92 -9.86 29.81
CA ARG A 9 -34.48 -8.86 28.90
C ARG A 9 -34.09 -7.44 29.32
N LYS A 10 -34.12 -7.16 30.63
CA LYS A 10 -33.65 -5.87 31.18
C LYS A 10 -32.17 -5.64 30.90
N ARG A 11 -31.30 -6.61 31.21
CA ARG A 11 -29.87 -6.53 30.91
C ARG A 11 -29.57 -6.35 29.43
N PHE A 12 -30.35 -6.99 28.55
CA PHE A 12 -30.18 -6.84 27.10
C PHE A 12 -30.57 -5.43 26.63
N ILE A 13 -31.66 -4.87 27.18
CA ILE A 13 -32.08 -3.49 26.88
C ILE A 13 -31.03 -2.49 27.37
N ASP A 14 -30.55 -2.66 28.60
CA ASP A 14 -29.52 -1.80 29.21
C ASP A 14 -28.21 -1.88 28.39
N ALA A 15 -27.74 -3.09 28.07
CA ALA A 15 -26.54 -3.28 27.25
C ALA A 15 -26.69 -2.70 25.84
N LYS A 16 -27.88 -2.76 25.25
CA LYS A 16 -28.17 -2.12 23.96
C LYS A 16 -28.13 -0.59 24.08
N ALA A 17 -28.73 -0.03 25.13
CA ALA A 17 -28.72 1.39 25.38
C ALA A 17 -27.29 1.92 25.59
N ASP A 18 -26.45 1.19 26.32
CA ASP A 18 -25.04 1.53 26.53
C ASP A 18 -24.23 1.45 25.22
N ALA A 19 -24.44 0.40 24.42
CA ALA A 19 -23.81 0.28 23.12
C ALA A 19 -24.23 1.41 22.16
N ASP A 20 -25.50 1.81 22.19
CA ASP A 20 -26.02 2.91 21.37
C ASP A 20 -25.56 4.29 21.89
N ALA A 21 -25.33 4.46 23.19
CA ALA A 21 -24.69 5.64 23.76
C ALA A 21 -23.23 5.74 23.31
N SER A 22 -22.44 4.67 23.48
CA SER A 22 -21.03 4.65 23.05
C SER A 22 -20.88 4.92 21.54
N LYS A 23 -21.75 4.35 20.70
CA LYS A 23 -21.75 4.66 19.26
C LYS A 23 -22.03 6.13 18.96
N ARG A 24 -22.90 6.78 19.73
CA ARG A 24 -23.20 8.21 19.57
C ARG A 24 -21.99 9.07 19.95
N ASP A 25 -21.31 8.73 21.04
CA ASP A 25 -20.12 9.46 21.50
C ASP A 25 -19.00 9.37 20.47
N VAL A 26 -18.75 8.19 19.90
CA VAL A 26 -17.76 8.00 18.83
C VAL A 26 -18.10 8.82 17.59
N ARG A 27 -19.38 8.86 17.19
CA ARG A 27 -19.83 9.68 16.04
C ARG A 27 -19.68 11.18 16.31
N GLN A 28 -19.94 11.63 17.53
CA GLN A 28 -19.76 13.03 17.89
C GLN A 28 -18.28 13.41 17.88
N ALA A 29 -17.41 12.55 18.43
CA ALA A 29 -15.97 12.76 18.41
C ALA A 29 -15.40 12.80 16.98
N SER A 30 -15.84 11.89 16.10
CA SER A 30 -15.39 11.88 14.71
C SER A 30 -15.89 13.09 13.93
N ALA A 31 -17.14 13.51 14.14
CA ALA A 31 -17.71 14.70 13.52
C ALA A 31 -17.00 15.99 13.98
N ALA A 32 -16.68 16.11 15.27
CA ALA A 32 -15.90 17.22 15.79
C ALA A 32 -14.50 17.26 15.16
N LYS A 33 -13.82 16.10 15.05
CA LYS A 33 -12.50 16.03 14.43
C LYS A 33 -12.54 16.32 12.92
N LEU A 34 -13.57 15.89 12.22
CA LEU A 34 -13.80 16.22 10.82
C LEU A 34 -13.96 17.74 10.64
N ALA A 35 -14.73 18.41 11.50
CA ALA A 35 -14.93 19.85 11.46
C ALA A 35 -13.62 20.62 11.71
N GLU A 36 -12.84 20.18 12.70
CA GLU A 36 -11.52 20.74 13.00
C GLU A 36 -10.57 20.60 11.79
N LEU A 37 -10.51 19.41 11.18
CA LEU A 37 -9.66 19.17 10.02
C LEU A 37 -10.10 19.99 8.80
N ARG A 38 -11.41 20.15 8.57
CA ARG A 38 -11.91 20.99 7.47
C ARG A 38 -11.67 22.47 7.68
N ALA A 39 -11.61 22.94 8.92
CA ALA A 39 -11.32 24.32 9.25
C ALA A 39 -9.86 24.69 8.98
N LEU A 40 -8.94 23.71 8.89
CA LEU A 40 -7.55 23.96 8.50
C LEU A 40 -7.50 24.42 7.04
N GLN A 41 -6.91 25.59 6.78
CA GLN A 41 -6.81 26.17 5.43
C GLN A 41 -5.79 25.45 4.53
N ASP A 42 -4.89 24.66 5.12
CA ASP A 42 -3.81 23.97 4.41
C ASP A 42 -4.22 22.54 3.95
N PRO A 43 -4.26 22.26 2.64
CA PRO A 43 -4.57 20.94 2.09
C PRO A 43 -3.59 19.84 2.52
N ALA A 44 -2.32 20.17 2.81
CA ALA A 44 -1.33 19.20 3.25
C ALA A 44 -1.60 18.73 4.69
N ALA A 45 -1.96 19.66 5.59
CA ALA A 45 -2.38 19.35 6.95
C ALA A 45 -3.69 18.53 6.98
N GLN A 46 -4.65 18.86 6.11
CA GLN A 46 -5.87 18.07 5.95
C GLN A 46 -5.58 16.63 5.50
N LEU A 47 -4.64 16.45 4.57
CA LEU A 47 -4.24 15.14 4.06
C LEU A 47 -3.49 14.30 5.11
N ALA A 48 -2.65 14.94 5.94
CA ALA A 48 -2.03 14.29 7.09
C ALA A 48 -3.08 13.83 8.12
N GLY A 49 -4.14 14.63 8.31
CA GLY A 49 -5.25 14.35 9.21
C GLY A 49 -6.12 13.16 8.83
N LEU A 50 -6.14 12.74 7.55
CA LEU A 50 -6.92 11.58 7.08
C LEU A 50 -6.56 10.27 7.80
N LYS A 51 -5.31 10.15 8.27
CA LYS A 51 -4.80 8.97 8.98
C LYS A 51 -5.16 8.93 10.46
N HIS A 52 -5.88 9.93 11.00
CA HIS A 52 -6.23 9.93 12.42
C HIS A 52 -7.15 8.75 12.80
N PRO A 53 -6.86 8.05 13.91
CA PRO A 53 -7.67 6.92 14.38
C PRO A 53 -9.04 7.33 14.91
N ALA A 54 -9.22 8.61 15.25
CA ALA A 54 -10.49 9.16 15.74
C ALA A 54 -11.53 9.40 14.64
N LEU A 55 -11.15 9.32 13.36
CA LEU A 55 -12.06 9.48 12.23
C LEU A 55 -12.72 8.14 11.90
N LEU A 56 -14.05 8.14 11.84
CA LEU A 56 -14.81 7.03 11.28
C LEU A 56 -14.53 6.88 9.77
N PRO A 57 -14.63 5.67 9.21
CA PRO A 57 -14.44 5.45 7.78
C PRO A 57 -15.34 6.32 6.89
N SER A 58 -16.59 6.56 7.33
CA SER A 58 -17.53 7.44 6.61
C SER A 58 -17.02 8.88 6.54
N ASP A 59 -16.54 9.41 7.67
CA ASP A 59 -16.11 10.81 7.77
C ASP A 59 -14.80 11.04 7.03
N ARG A 60 -13.92 10.03 7.01
CA ARG A 60 -12.72 10.01 6.18
C ARG A 60 -13.07 10.17 4.69
N GLN A 61 -14.06 9.44 4.18
CA GLN A 61 -14.48 9.56 2.77
C GLN A 61 -14.98 10.97 2.43
N VAL A 62 -15.68 11.64 3.34
CA VAL A 62 -16.17 13.00 3.11
C VAL A 62 -15.02 14.02 3.11
N LEU A 63 -13.93 13.77 3.86
CA LEU A 63 -12.72 14.59 3.81
C LEU A 63 -11.92 14.32 2.53
N GLU A 64 -11.80 13.05 2.11
CA GLU A 64 -11.14 12.67 0.85
C GLU A 64 -11.80 13.30 -0.37
N HIS A 65 -13.13 13.30 -0.43
CA HIS A 65 -13.86 13.95 -1.53
C HIS A 65 -13.63 15.46 -1.55
N ALA A 66 -13.68 16.11 -0.39
CA ALA A 66 -13.42 17.54 -0.30
C ALA A 66 -11.99 17.89 -0.75
N LEU A 67 -11.00 17.08 -0.35
CA LEU A 67 -9.62 17.23 -0.79
C LEU A 67 -9.43 16.97 -2.30
N ALA A 68 -10.14 15.98 -2.85
CA ALA A 68 -10.08 15.64 -4.28
C ALA A 68 -10.66 16.74 -5.20
N ASP A 69 -11.48 17.65 -4.66
CA ASP A 69 -12.00 18.81 -5.36
C ASP A 69 -11.06 20.03 -5.28
N VAL A 70 -10.27 20.15 -4.21
CA VAL A 70 -9.30 21.25 -4.02
C VAL A 70 -7.95 20.94 -4.69
N LEU A 71 -7.52 19.68 -4.68
CA LEU A 71 -6.22 19.30 -5.24
C LEU A 71 -6.26 19.30 -6.78
N PRO A 72 -5.19 19.79 -7.45
CA PRO A 72 -5.13 19.82 -8.90
C PRO A 72 -5.17 18.39 -9.44
N ARG A 73 -6.33 18.01 -10.00
CA ARG A 73 -6.50 16.74 -10.70
C ARG A 73 -5.51 16.70 -11.86
N ARG A 74 -4.44 15.91 -11.73
CA ARG A 74 -3.51 15.61 -12.82
C ARG A 74 -4.24 14.75 -13.85
N ARG A 75 -5.08 15.38 -14.67
CA ARG A 75 -5.75 14.74 -15.80
C ARG A 75 -4.66 14.36 -16.79
N ILE A 76 -4.30 13.08 -16.81
CA ILE A 76 -3.45 12.51 -17.87
C ILE A 76 -4.29 12.53 -19.14
N ARG A 77 -4.28 13.66 -19.85
CA ARG A 77 -4.85 13.77 -21.19
C ARG A 77 -3.92 13.01 -22.11
N PHE A 78 -4.25 11.75 -22.41
CA PHE A 78 -3.65 11.07 -23.54
C PHE A 78 -4.01 11.85 -24.81
N PRO A 79 -3.04 12.47 -25.51
CA PRO A 79 -3.35 13.24 -26.70
C PRO A 79 -3.97 12.29 -27.74
N ARG A 80 -5.10 12.70 -28.33
CA ARG A 80 -5.83 11.93 -29.36
C ARG A 80 -4.92 11.47 -30.52
N ALA A 81 -3.83 12.20 -30.76
CA ALA A 81 -2.77 11.84 -31.69
C ALA A 81 -2.17 10.44 -31.43
N ILE A 82 -1.93 10.06 -30.17
CA ILE A 82 -1.36 8.75 -29.83
C ILE A 82 -2.34 7.63 -30.19
N ALA A 83 -3.63 7.80 -29.90
CA ALA A 83 -4.65 6.81 -30.21
C ALA A 83 -4.86 6.62 -31.73
N ALA A 84 -4.67 7.69 -32.52
CA ALA A 84 -4.72 7.63 -33.98
C ALA A 84 -3.46 6.93 -34.54
N SER A 85 -2.28 7.25 -34.02
CA SER A 85 -1.02 6.60 -34.40
C SER A 85 -1.01 5.10 -34.07
N LEU A 86 -1.55 4.70 -32.91
CA LEU A 86 -1.66 3.29 -32.52
C LEU A 86 -2.56 2.50 -33.50
N ARG A 87 -3.72 3.07 -33.85
CA ARG A 87 -4.65 2.45 -34.82
C ARG A 87 -4.06 2.36 -36.22
N SER A 88 -3.32 3.38 -36.64
CA SER A 88 -2.60 3.36 -37.92
C SER A 88 -1.50 2.29 -37.93
N ALA A 89 -0.68 2.23 -36.87
CA ALA A 89 0.40 1.25 -36.74
C ALA A 89 -0.13 -0.19 -36.76
N LEU A 90 -1.21 -0.48 -36.03
CA LEU A 90 -1.86 -1.80 -36.03
C LEU A 90 -2.42 -2.19 -37.40
N ARG A 91 -3.02 -1.23 -38.13
CA ARG A 91 -3.56 -1.50 -39.48
C ARG A 91 -2.43 -1.75 -40.48
N HIS A 92 -1.31 -1.04 -40.38
CA HIS A 92 -0.15 -1.25 -41.24
C HIS A 92 0.63 -2.52 -40.89
N ALA A 93 0.65 -2.94 -39.62
CA ALA A 93 1.31 -4.18 -39.20
C ALA A 93 0.70 -5.43 -39.85
N ARG A 94 -0.60 -5.38 -40.22
CA ARG A 94 -1.30 -6.47 -40.91
C ARG A 94 -0.92 -6.61 -42.40
N TYR A 95 -0.42 -5.56 -43.05
CA TYR A 95 -0.24 -5.53 -44.51
C TYR A 95 1.16 -5.10 -44.99
N HIS A 96 2.00 -4.52 -44.12
CA HIS A 96 3.34 -4.07 -44.47
C HIS A 96 4.37 -4.31 -43.34
N TRP A 97 5.53 -4.81 -43.73
CA TRP A 97 6.73 -4.97 -42.88
C TRP A 97 7.04 -3.73 -42.02
N ARG A 98 6.86 -2.52 -42.58
CA ARG A 98 7.10 -1.26 -41.86
C ARG A 98 6.16 -1.06 -40.65
N GLY A 99 4.93 -1.57 -40.71
CA GLY A 99 4.01 -1.54 -39.57
C GLY A 99 4.42 -2.51 -38.46
N LEU A 100 5.02 -3.65 -38.81
CA LEU A 100 5.55 -4.62 -37.86
C LEU A 100 6.76 -4.05 -37.09
N VAL A 101 7.63 -3.31 -37.79
CA VAL A 101 8.72 -2.54 -37.15
C VAL A 101 8.17 -1.50 -36.18
N ALA A 102 7.14 -0.73 -36.58
CA ALA A 102 6.55 0.29 -35.72
C ALA A 102 5.90 -0.30 -34.45
N VAL A 103 5.18 -1.42 -34.56
CA VAL A 103 4.60 -2.13 -33.41
C VAL A 103 5.70 -2.67 -32.50
N THR A 104 6.77 -3.24 -33.06
CA THR A 104 7.90 -3.75 -32.29
C THR A 104 8.57 -2.64 -31.48
N VAL A 105 8.87 -1.50 -32.11
CA VAL A 105 9.45 -0.33 -31.41
C VAL A 105 8.51 0.20 -30.32
N MET A 106 7.20 0.27 -30.57
CA MET A 106 6.23 0.67 -29.55
C MET A 106 6.14 -0.31 -28.39
N SER A 107 6.43 -1.60 -28.58
CA SER A 107 6.38 -2.61 -27.52
C SER A 107 7.56 -2.51 -26.52
N ILE A 108 8.70 -1.97 -26.95
CA ILE A 108 9.92 -1.82 -26.13
C ILE A 108 9.66 -1.09 -24.80
N PRO A 109 9.04 0.10 -24.76
CA PRO A 109 8.77 0.78 -23.49
C PRO A 109 7.83 -0.03 -22.58
N PHE A 110 6.84 -0.75 -23.13
CA PHE A 110 5.96 -1.60 -22.32
C PHE A 110 6.71 -2.80 -21.73
N ALA A 111 7.60 -3.43 -22.51
CA ALA A 111 8.46 -4.50 -22.02
C ALA A 111 9.45 -4.00 -20.96
N ALA A 112 10.04 -2.82 -21.14
CA ALA A 112 10.93 -2.20 -20.17
C ALA A 112 10.20 -1.84 -18.86
N ILE A 113 8.99 -1.28 -18.95
CA ILE A 113 8.14 -1.00 -17.77
C ILE A 113 7.75 -2.32 -17.08
N GLY A 114 7.35 -3.35 -17.82
CA GLY A 114 7.04 -4.67 -17.28
C GLY A 114 8.23 -5.34 -16.59
N ALA A 115 9.42 -5.24 -17.18
CA ALA A 115 10.65 -5.74 -16.56
C ALA A 115 11.00 -4.95 -15.30
N PHE A 116 10.83 -3.62 -15.33
CA PHE A 116 11.09 -2.75 -14.19
C PHE A 116 10.09 -2.99 -13.04
N THR A 117 8.82 -3.26 -13.34
CA THR A 117 7.84 -3.62 -12.31
C THR A 117 8.15 -4.98 -11.72
N VAL A 118 8.50 -6.00 -12.51
CA VAL A 118 8.90 -7.31 -11.97
C VAL A 118 10.17 -7.18 -11.10
N HIS A 119 11.12 -6.33 -11.48
CA HIS A 119 12.34 -6.13 -10.69
C HIS A 119 12.13 -5.36 -9.37
N ASN A 120 11.07 -4.56 -9.29
CA ASN A 120 10.77 -3.74 -8.10
C ASN A 120 9.58 -4.22 -7.27
N THR A 121 8.77 -5.13 -7.79
CA THR A 121 7.67 -5.75 -7.04
C THR A 121 8.20 -7.05 -6.46
N GLY A 122 8.44 -7.07 -5.15
CA GLY A 122 8.85 -8.30 -4.50
C GLY A 122 7.79 -9.40 -4.58
N HIS A 123 8.23 -10.65 -4.55
CA HIS A 123 7.41 -11.84 -4.66
C HIS A 123 6.48 -12.06 -3.47
N ALA A 124 6.92 -11.71 -2.26
CA ALA A 124 6.16 -11.91 -1.04
C ALA A 124 6.53 -10.90 0.03
N GLN A 125 5.59 -10.61 0.94
CA GLN A 125 5.87 -9.91 2.18
C GLN A 125 5.92 -10.94 3.31
N VAL A 126 6.99 -10.92 4.10
CA VAL A 126 7.21 -11.82 5.22
C VAL A 126 7.50 -11.06 6.49
N HIS A 127 7.23 -11.71 7.62
CA HIS A 127 7.59 -11.23 8.94
C HIS A 127 8.43 -12.28 9.64
N PHE A 128 9.21 -11.84 10.63
CA PHE A 128 10.00 -12.72 11.49
C PHE A 128 9.46 -12.65 12.91
N ASP A 129 9.45 -13.79 13.58
CA ASP A 129 8.94 -14.00 14.95
C ASP A 129 9.92 -13.55 16.04
N ARG A 130 11.12 -13.14 15.63
CA ARG A 130 12.22 -12.78 16.51
C ARG A 130 13.04 -11.65 15.90
N ASP A 131 13.83 -11.02 16.75
CA ASP A 131 14.81 -10.04 16.32
C ASP A 131 15.96 -10.73 15.59
N LEU A 132 16.34 -10.19 14.44
CA LEU A 132 17.39 -10.74 13.59
C LEU A 132 18.42 -9.68 13.26
N ASP A 133 19.68 -9.95 13.59
CA ASP A 133 20.79 -9.10 13.16
C ASP A 133 21.18 -9.53 11.74
N LEU A 134 20.93 -8.67 10.75
CA LEU A 134 21.18 -8.92 9.34
C LEU A 134 22.14 -7.86 8.79
N ILE A 135 23.01 -8.26 7.87
CA ILE A 135 23.86 -7.32 7.14
C ILE A 135 23.05 -6.78 5.97
N TRP A 136 22.80 -5.48 5.98
CA TRP A 136 22.04 -4.77 4.96
C TRP A 136 22.97 -3.94 4.10
N ALA A 137 22.83 -4.04 2.78
CA ALA A 137 23.39 -3.12 1.81
C ALA A 137 22.48 -1.91 1.66
N LEU A 138 23.04 -0.72 1.85
CA LEU A 138 22.35 0.55 1.65
C LEU A 138 22.49 1.01 0.19
N PRO A 139 21.65 1.94 -0.28
CA PRO A 139 21.68 2.40 -1.68
C PRO A 139 22.99 3.06 -2.13
N ASP A 140 23.79 3.55 -1.20
CA ASP A 140 25.11 4.13 -1.44
C ASP A 140 26.23 3.07 -1.50
N GLY A 141 25.89 1.80 -1.33
CA GLY A 141 26.77 0.65 -1.57
C GLY A 141 27.55 0.17 -0.36
N HIS A 142 27.45 0.82 0.81
CA HIS A 142 28.02 0.26 2.03
C HIS A 142 27.08 -0.75 2.69
N THR A 143 27.65 -1.60 3.53
CA THR A 143 26.90 -2.62 4.26
C THR A 143 26.97 -2.36 5.76
N GLU A 144 25.84 -2.47 6.46
CA GLU A 144 25.75 -2.28 7.89
C GLU A 144 25.03 -3.47 8.54
N LEU A 145 25.52 -3.93 9.70
CA LEU A 145 24.79 -4.89 10.53
C LEU A 145 23.67 -4.14 11.27
N ARG A 146 22.42 -4.49 10.96
CA ARG A 146 21.25 -3.87 11.58
C ARG A 146 20.29 -4.91 12.11
N ARG A 147 19.80 -4.64 13.33
CA ARG A 147 18.76 -5.42 13.96
C ARG A 147 17.42 -5.16 13.29
N LEU A 148 16.85 -6.20 12.72
CA LEU A 148 15.46 -6.26 12.30
C LEU A 148 14.62 -6.65 13.51
N THR A 149 13.70 -5.79 13.92
CA THR A 149 12.81 -6.09 15.05
C THR A 149 11.68 -7.02 14.63
N THR A 150 11.24 -7.83 15.58
CA THR A 150 10.11 -8.76 15.45
C THR A 150 8.88 -8.06 14.85
N GLY A 151 8.22 -8.72 13.90
CA GLY A 151 7.02 -8.17 13.24
C GLY A 151 7.30 -7.09 12.19
N THR A 152 8.56 -6.75 11.91
CA THR A 152 8.89 -5.87 10.78
C THR A 152 8.60 -6.58 9.46
N ALA A 153 7.87 -5.90 8.58
CA ALA A 153 7.52 -6.44 7.29
C ALA A 153 8.67 -6.28 6.29
N VAL A 154 9.15 -7.39 5.75
CA VAL A 154 10.24 -7.44 4.77
C VAL A 154 9.72 -8.01 3.45
N VAL A 155 10.22 -7.47 2.35
CA VAL A 155 9.83 -7.88 1.00
C VAL A 155 10.86 -8.86 0.44
N VAL A 156 10.40 -10.01 -0.06
CA VAL A 156 11.24 -11.00 -0.73
C VAL A 156 11.38 -10.63 -2.19
N MET A 157 12.59 -10.28 -2.63
CA MET A 157 12.86 -9.88 -4.01
C MET A 157 13.18 -11.06 -4.93
N GLY A 158 13.40 -12.25 -4.36
CA GLY A 158 13.65 -13.47 -5.12
C GLY A 158 14.78 -14.28 -4.50
N ARG A 159 15.44 -15.10 -5.33
CA ARG A 159 16.59 -15.91 -4.93
C ARG A 159 17.84 -15.51 -5.68
N THR A 160 19.00 -15.67 -5.04
CA THR A 160 20.31 -15.56 -5.68
C THR A 160 20.60 -16.80 -6.54
N ALA A 161 21.67 -16.78 -7.33
CA ALA A 161 22.13 -17.96 -8.07
C ALA A 161 22.47 -19.14 -7.15
N ALA A 162 22.86 -18.89 -5.89
CA ALA A 162 23.11 -19.91 -4.88
C ALA A 162 21.82 -20.44 -4.22
N GLY A 163 20.66 -19.86 -4.54
CA GLY A 163 19.37 -20.24 -3.96
C GLY A 163 18.99 -19.47 -2.68
N ASP A 164 19.89 -18.63 -2.16
CA ASP A 164 19.66 -17.76 -1.00
C ASP A 164 18.60 -16.71 -1.28
N VAL A 165 17.93 -16.24 -0.24
CA VAL A 165 16.79 -15.33 -0.37
C VAL A 165 17.27 -13.88 -0.33
N ARG A 166 16.90 -13.11 -1.36
CA ARG A 166 17.08 -11.66 -1.38
C ARG A 166 15.91 -10.99 -0.69
N LEU A 167 16.21 -10.18 0.31
CA LEU A 167 15.28 -9.43 1.13
C LEU A 167 15.46 -7.93 0.85
N ARG A 168 14.36 -7.19 0.91
CA ARG A 168 14.35 -5.73 0.78
C ARG A 168 13.46 -5.11 1.86
N LEU A 169 13.98 -4.08 2.51
CA LEU A 169 13.29 -3.29 3.52
C LEU A 169 13.26 -1.82 3.07
N TRP A 170 12.18 -1.10 3.38
CA TRP A 170 12.11 0.34 3.16
C TRP A 170 12.38 1.10 4.46
N SER A 171 13.37 1.99 4.43
CA SER A 171 13.68 2.97 5.48
C SER A 171 13.30 4.37 4.99
N PRO A 172 12.55 5.17 5.77
CA PRO A 172 12.21 6.55 5.39
C PRO A 172 13.43 7.46 5.21
N ALA A 173 14.53 7.20 5.92
CA ALA A 173 15.73 8.04 5.90
C ALA A 173 16.72 7.64 4.80
N GLU A 174 16.84 6.35 4.51
CA GLU A 174 17.91 5.80 3.67
C GLU A 174 17.40 5.15 2.38
N GLY A 175 16.08 4.94 2.25
CA GLY A 175 15.49 4.29 1.09
C GLY A 175 15.45 2.75 1.20
N HIS A 176 15.69 2.06 0.09
CA HIS A 176 15.62 0.59 0.06
C HIS A 176 16.93 -0.05 0.54
N LEU A 177 16.85 -0.78 1.64
CA LEU A 177 17.94 -1.64 2.11
C LEU A 177 17.75 -3.04 1.57
N GLU A 178 18.85 -3.70 1.20
CA GLU A 178 18.85 -5.08 0.70
C GLU A 178 19.68 -6.00 1.59
N ALA A 179 19.20 -7.22 1.81
CA ALA A 179 19.96 -8.24 2.53
C ALA A 179 19.85 -9.59 1.82
N VAL A 180 20.85 -10.44 2.02
CA VAL A 180 20.81 -11.85 1.57
C VAL A 180 20.74 -12.73 2.81
N MET A 181 19.74 -13.60 2.85
CA MET A 181 19.56 -14.59 3.91
C MET A 181 19.69 -15.99 3.32
N LEU A 182 20.42 -16.86 4.02
CA LEU A 182 20.54 -18.27 3.62
C LEU A 182 19.16 -18.92 3.48
N ALA A 183 18.98 -19.71 2.42
CA ALA A 183 17.70 -20.36 2.13
C ALA A 183 17.17 -21.19 3.31
N GLU A 184 18.05 -21.91 4.01
CA GLU A 184 17.70 -22.73 5.17
C GLU A 184 17.26 -21.87 6.38
N ALA A 185 17.94 -20.75 6.61
CA ALA A 185 17.59 -19.83 7.68
C ALA A 185 16.23 -19.18 7.40
N TYR A 186 15.99 -18.76 6.15
CA TYR A 186 14.71 -18.22 5.72
C TYR A 186 13.57 -19.21 5.91
N ALA A 187 13.74 -20.48 5.50
CA ALA A 187 12.71 -21.50 5.62
C ALA A 187 12.31 -21.80 7.08
N ARG A 188 13.22 -21.58 8.04
CA ARG A 188 12.96 -21.78 9.47
C ARG A 188 12.35 -20.56 10.16
N LEU A 189 12.67 -19.36 9.68
CA LEU A 189 12.41 -18.10 10.40
C LEU A 189 11.31 -17.26 9.77
N ALA A 190 11.10 -17.37 8.46
CA ALA A 190 10.12 -16.56 7.75
C ALA A 190 8.70 -17.10 7.98
N ILE A 191 7.82 -16.24 8.49
CA ILE A 191 6.39 -16.52 8.56
C ILE A 191 5.74 -15.83 7.37
N PRO A 192 5.13 -16.58 6.43
CA PRO A 192 4.37 -16.00 5.33
C PRO A 192 3.18 -15.24 5.90
N LYS A 193 2.88 -14.08 5.30
CA LYS A 193 1.68 -13.32 5.62
C LYS A 193 0.45 -14.11 5.12
N GLU A 194 -0.48 -14.43 6.02
CA GLU A 194 -1.81 -14.96 5.68
C GLU A 194 -2.64 -13.99 4.84
#